data_AF-A0A074VU58-F1
#
_entry.id   AF-A0A074VU58-F1
#
_cell.length_a   1.000
_cell.length_b   1.000
_cell.length_c   1.000
_cell.angle_alpha   90.00
_cell.angle_beta   90.00
_cell.angle_gamma   90.00
#
_symmetry.space_group_name_H-M   'P 1'
#
loop_
_entity.id
_entity.type
_entity.pdbx_description
1 polymer ?
#
loop_
_entity_poly.entity_id
_entity_poly.type
_entity_poly.pdbx_seq_one_letter_code
_entity_poly.pdbx_strand_id
1 'polypeptide(L)'
;PRLEPDPSIIRVGSDYFPVTSPFEYFPGIPIYHSKNLIQWELIGHVLTRSSQLNMRTVEPSGGVWAPTSRYHKQRQRFYVSVGVTQRFRPDTWDLTIPCGFQVWKDDIFKRGSWSDPTYFDVLGIDQDLFFDDDGKTYFSTVNMVRDPSVIAGGLCLATSTCEIDLDSGNSLSPSSWVRIWSAPNGVAEGPHIFKLDEYWYLSTAKGGTDEGHQQWISRSTTGLLGSWETGPEGTVNPLIFKDDHAEIRNTGHMDMVTDTEGNRWAVLLGVRPQGAVGELLSSLGRETLMEWSDDGWSVINDREPIILTCEGPGLPLLDPPSSWRDDFDDLELHISWYALRTPLKAFHDLRSSPGQLALFGNAYQITDFECPAMLLRKQQQHSVKWRTRLMFDRSKRAHEAGTAI
;
A
#
# COMPACT_ATOMS: atom_id res chain seq x y z
N PRO A 1 -0.46 0.51 15.72
CA PRO A 1 -0.55 -0.62 14.77
C PRO A 1 -1.95 -0.71 14.15
N ARG A 2 -1.99 -0.64 12.83
CA ARG A 2 -3.19 -0.79 12.02
C ARG A 2 -2.75 -1.68 10.82
N LEU A 3 -3.68 -2.48 10.29
CA LEU A 3 -3.46 -3.37 9.13
C LEU A 3 -3.27 -2.51 7.88
N GLU A 4 -2.02 -2.31 7.46
CA GLU A 4 -1.68 -1.52 6.28
C GLU A 4 -0.38 -2.00 5.63
N PRO A 5 -0.50 -2.79 4.56
CA PRO A 5 0.62 -3.15 3.71
C PRO A 5 1.00 -2.05 2.72
N ASP A 6 2.18 -2.27 2.13
CA ASP A 6 2.71 -1.54 0.98
C ASP A 6 2.63 -0.01 1.15
N PRO A 7 3.23 0.54 2.23
CA PRO A 7 3.07 1.95 2.53
C PRO A 7 3.95 2.82 1.61
N SER A 8 3.35 3.84 1.00
CA SER A 8 4.08 4.92 0.33
C SER A 8 3.81 6.24 1.03
N ILE A 9 4.84 7.07 1.19
CA ILE A 9 4.77 8.31 1.97
C ILE A 9 5.25 9.52 1.20
N ILE A 10 4.65 10.67 1.50
CA ILE A 10 5.13 11.97 1.07
C ILE A 10 5.15 12.95 2.24
N ARG A 11 5.98 13.98 2.08
CA ARG A 11 6.00 15.16 2.94
C ARG A 11 5.64 16.40 2.13
N VAL A 12 4.76 17.23 2.67
CA VAL A 12 4.48 18.58 2.17
C VAL A 12 4.58 19.56 3.33
N GLY A 13 5.62 20.41 3.32
CA GLY A 13 5.89 21.31 4.44
C GLY A 13 6.30 20.54 5.70
N SER A 14 5.47 20.57 6.74
CA SER A 14 5.65 19.86 8.02
C SER A 14 4.74 18.63 8.17
N ASP A 15 4.01 18.29 7.12
CA ASP A 15 2.93 17.31 7.17
C ASP A 15 3.28 16.10 6.30
N TYR A 16 2.94 14.92 6.80
CA TYR A 16 3.28 13.62 6.21
C TYR A 16 2.01 12.84 5.90
N PHE A 17 1.96 12.20 4.72
CA PHE A 17 0.76 11.55 4.22
C PHE A 17 1.06 10.18 3.63
N PRO A 18 1.04 9.10 4.44
CA PRO A 18 1.19 7.77 3.90
C PRO A 18 -0.14 7.22 3.37
N VAL A 19 -0.01 6.43 2.31
CA VAL A 19 -1.08 5.65 1.67
C VAL A 19 -0.70 4.19 1.65
N THR A 20 -1.70 3.30 1.70
CA THR A 20 -1.45 1.86 1.87
C THR A 20 -2.43 1.04 1.03
N SER A 21 -2.10 -0.21 0.71
CA SER A 21 -2.95 -1.06 -0.13
C SER A 21 -4.19 -1.57 0.64
N PRO A 22 -5.41 -1.43 0.06
CA PRO A 22 -6.65 -1.95 0.65
C PRO A 22 -7.11 -3.27 0.00
N PHE A 23 -6.43 -3.78 -1.03
CA PHE A 23 -6.88 -4.93 -1.83
C PHE A 23 -8.33 -4.78 -2.31
N GLU A 24 -9.18 -5.76 -2.00
CA GLU A 24 -10.59 -5.81 -2.35
C GLU A 24 -11.50 -4.91 -1.51
N TYR A 25 -10.99 -4.11 -0.57
CA TYR A 25 -11.82 -3.26 0.30
C TYR A 25 -12.11 -1.88 -0.32
N PHE A 26 -13.35 -1.42 -0.18
CA PHE A 26 -13.84 -0.12 -0.66
C PHE A 26 -14.39 0.72 0.50
N PRO A 27 -14.16 2.05 0.59
CA PRO A 27 -13.34 2.87 -0.29
C PRO A 27 -11.87 2.45 -0.28
N GLY A 28 -11.18 2.70 -1.40
CA GLY A 28 -9.82 2.25 -1.63
C GLY A 28 -8.76 3.29 -1.27
N ILE A 29 -7.59 2.80 -0.85
CA ILE A 29 -6.38 3.54 -0.51
C ILE A 29 -6.65 4.51 0.64
N PRO A 30 -6.62 4.03 1.90
CA PRO A 30 -6.66 4.92 3.04
C PRO A 30 -5.48 5.90 3.00
N ILE A 31 -5.72 7.13 3.41
CA ILE A 31 -4.72 8.18 3.53
C ILE A 31 -4.65 8.59 4.98
N TYR A 32 -3.44 8.54 5.52
CA TYR A 32 -3.16 9.00 6.88
C TYR A 32 -2.50 10.37 6.88
N HIS A 33 -2.52 11.03 8.02
CA HIS A 33 -1.81 12.28 8.27
C HIS A 33 -1.01 12.19 9.57
N SER A 34 0.19 12.74 9.54
CA SER A 34 1.01 12.98 10.72
C SER A 34 1.77 14.30 10.62
N LYS A 35 2.19 14.81 11.77
CA LYS A 35 3.15 15.90 11.91
C LYS A 35 4.49 15.48 12.52
N ASN A 36 4.57 14.24 13.02
CA ASN A 36 5.71 13.76 13.81
C ASN A 36 6.15 12.35 13.43
N LEU A 37 5.58 11.75 12.37
CA LEU A 37 5.92 10.42 11.87
C LEU A 37 5.58 9.25 12.83
N ILE A 38 4.91 9.56 13.94
CA ILE A 38 4.65 8.60 15.03
C ILE A 38 3.13 8.45 15.22
N GLN A 39 2.42 9.57 15.29
CA GLN A 39 0.97 9.60 15.42
C GLN A 39 0.33 9.74 14.05
N TRP A 40 -0.55 8.79 13.72
CA TRP A 40 -1.20 8.71 12.42
C TRP A 40 -2.73 8.74 12.57
N GLU A 41 -3.34 9.74 11.93
CA GLU A 41 -4.79 9.89 11.84
C GLU A 41 -5.27 9.51 10.42
N LEU A 42 -6.29 8.66 10.32
CA LEU A 42 -6.94 8.39 9.03
C LEU A 42 -7.73 9.63 8.64
N ILE A 43 -7.39 10.29 7.53
CA ILE A 43 -8.06 11.52 7.07
C ILE A 43 -9.06 11.27 5.94
N GLY A 44 -8.99 10.12 5.28
CA GLY A 44 -9.91 9.72 4.22
C GLY A 44 -9.36 8.61 3.34
N HIS A 45 -9.87 8.54 2.12
CA HIS A 45 -9.51 7.55 1.09
C HIS A 45 -9.34 8.22 -0.26
N VAL A 46 -8.50 7.64 -1.12
CA VAL A 46 -8.27 8.15 -2.48
C VAL A 46 -9.43 7.78 -3.41
N LEU A 47 -9.82 6.50 -3.40
CA LEU A 47 -10.75 5.91 -4.36
C LEU A 47 -12.11 5.72 -3.69
N THR A 48 -13.02 6.68 -3.90
CA THR A 48 -14.30 6.77 -3.17
C THR A 48 -15.52 6.73 -4.09
N ARG A 49 -15.31 6.67 -5.41
CA ARG A 49 -16.37 6.63 -6.42
C ARG A 49 -16.22 5.42 -7.33
N SER A 50 -17.34 4.92 -7.85
CA SER A 50 -17.35 3.84 -8.84
C SER A 50 -16.67 4.21 -10.16
N SER A 51 -16.59 5.51 -10.50
CA SER A 51 -15.80 6.01 -11.65
C SER A 51 -14.29 5.85 -11.46
N GLN A 52 -13.83 5.74 -10.21
CA GLN A 52 -12.42 5.58 -9.86
C GLN A 52 -12.06 4.11 -9.63
N LEU A 53 -12.94 3.35 -8.97
CA LEU A 53 -12.67 1.98 -8.56
C LEU A 53 -13.91 1.11 -8.65
N ASN A 54 -13.86 0.12 -9.55
CA ASN A 54 -14.90 -0.88 -9.74
C ASN A 54 -14.30 -2.29 -9.59
N MET A 55 -14.56 -2.92 -8.44
CA MET A 55 -13.97 -4.20 -8.05
C MET A 55 -14.96 -5.37 -8.14
N ARG A 56 -15.88 -5.37 -9.12
CA ARG A 56 -16.71 -6.55 -9.37
C ARG A 56 -15.84 -7.74 -9.72
N THR A 57 -16.18 -8.92 -9.20
CA THR A 57 -15.49 -10.19 -9.50
C THR A 57 -14.02 -10.26 -9.15
N VAL A 58 -13.49 -9.29 -8.40
CA VAL A 58 -12.14 -9.33 -7.87
C VAL A 58 -11.99 -10.53 -6.92
N GLU A 59 -10.98 -11.36 -7.16
CA GLU A 59 -10.62 -12.47 -6.27
C GLU A 59 -10.06 -11.97 -4.93
N PRO A 60 -10.16 -12.74 -3.83
CA PRO A 60 -9.48 -12.45 -2.58
C PRO A 60 -8.00 -12.13 -2.79
N SER A 61 -7.49 -11.12 -2.09
CA SER A 61 -6.13 -10.58 -2.26
C SER A 61 -5.84 -9.93 -3.62
N GLY A 62 -6.85 -9.79 -4.49
CA GLY A 62 -6.78 -8.95 -5.68
C GLY A 62 -7.07 -7.48 -5.36
N GLY A 63 -7.72 -6.78 -6.28
CA GLY A 63 -8.13 -5.40 -6.08
C GLY A 63 -6.95 -4.46 -6.15
N VAL A 64 -6.94 -3.46 -5.27
CA VAL A 64 -5.94 -2.39 -5.27
C VAL A 64 -4.67 -2.87 -4.55
N TRP A 65 -3.62 -3.13 -5.31
CA TRP A 65 -2.29 -3.47 -4.78
C TRP A 65 -1.51 -2.20 -4.38
N ALA A 66 -0.18 -2.28 -4.23
CA ALA A 66 0.66 -1.21 -3.71
C ALA A 66 0.40 0.15 -4.40
N PRO A 67 -0.13 1.14 -3.68
CA PRO A 67 -0.28 2.49 -4.18
C PRO A 67 0.96 3.32 -3.88
N THR A 68 1.35 4.18 -4.81
CA THR A 68 2.42 5.16 -4.58
C THR A 68 1.86 6.56 -4.54
N SER A 69 2.22 7.34 -3.52
CA SER A 69 1.85 8.76 -3.42
C SER A 69 3.05 9.65 -3.70
N ARG A 70 2.84 10.72 -4.48
CA ARG A 70 3.88 11.68 -4.87
C ARG A 70 3.31 13.10 -4.91
N TYR A 71 4.11 14.09 -4.54
CA TYR A 71 3.71 15.49 -4.60
C TYR A 71 4.50 16.25 -5.67
N HIS A 72 3.78 16.76 -6.68
CA HIS A 72 4.37 17.54 -7.74
C HIS A 72 4.48 19.00 -7.31
N LYS A 73 5.67 19.43 -6.90
CA LYS A 73 5.90 20.79 -6.34
C LYS A 73 5.46 21.92 -7.27
N GLN A 74 5.80 21.84 -8.56
CA GLN A 74 5.47 22.90 -9.52
C GLN A 74 3.95 23.01 -9.81
N ARG A 75 3.23 21.88 -9.87
CA ARG A 75 1.77 21.83 -10.05
C ARG A 75 0.99 22.01 -8.74
N GLN A 76 1.68 21.99 -7.60
CA GLN A 76 1.12 21.99 -6.25
C GLN A 76 0.01 20.94 -6.05
N ARG A 77 0.32 19.71 -6.44
CA ARG A 77 -0.68 18.66 -6.59
C ARG A 77 -0.18 17.31 -6.08
N PHE A 78 -1.06 16.61 -5.40
CA PHE A 78 -0.89 15.23 -4.97
C PHE A 78 -1.28 14.29 -6.10
N TYR A 79 -0.46 13.27 -6.32
CA TYR A 79 -0.68 12.20 -7.27
C TYR A 79 -0.64 10.88 -6.52
N VAL A 80 -1.56 9.97 -6.84
CA VAL A 80 -1.53 8.58 -6.38
C VAL A 80 -1.63 7.68 -7.60
N SER A 81 -0.60 6.85 -7.81
CA SER A 81 -0.54 5.84 -8.86
C SER A 81 -0.79 4.45 -8.29
N VAL A 82 -1.56 3.63 -9.00
CA VAL A 82 -1.92 2.28 -8.55
C VAL A 82 -2.42 1.39 -9.69
N GLY A 83 -2.42 0.08 -9.47
CA GLY A 83 -3.02 -0.93 -10.34
C GLY A 83 -4.10 -1.75 -9.63
N VAL A 84 -5.05 -2.28 -10.41
CA VAL A 84 -6.16 -3.11 -9.89
C VAL A 84 -6.07 -4.53 -10.44
N THR A 85 -5.53 -5.46 -9.64
CA THR A 85 -5.33 -6.86 -10.01
C THR A 85 -6.61 -7.66 -9.79
N GLN A 86 -7.27 -8.12 -10.85
CA GLN A 86 -8.56 -8.81 -10.71
C GLN A 86 -8.46 -10.25 -10.22
N ARG A 87 -7.42 -10.97 -10.65
CA ARG A 87 -7.19 -12.39 -10.40
C ARG A 87 -5.79 -12.58 -9.85
N PHE A 88 -5.67 -13.33 -8.76
CA PHE A 88 -4.40 -13.70 -8.16
C PHE A 88 -4.50 -15.09 -7.53
N ARG A 89 -3.85 -16.06 -8.18
CA ARG A 89 -3.81 -17.46 -7.74
C ARG A 89 -2.35 -17.88 -7.60
N PRO A 90 -1.76 -17.73 -6.40
CA PRO A 90 -0.32 -17.93 -6.20
C PRO A 90 0.14 -19.35 -6.51
N ASP A 91 -0.69 -20.36 -6.24
CA ASP A 91 -0.37 -21.79 -6.50
C ASP A 91 -0.02 -22.07 -7.97
N THR A 92 -0.59 -21.30 -8.89
CA THR A 92 -0.35 -21.44 -10.33
C THR A 92 0.33 -20.23 -10.94
N TRP A 93 0.70 -19.23 -10.13
CA TRP A 93 1.15 -17.91 -10.56
C TRP A 93 0.24 -17.29 -11.63
N ASP A 94 -1.07 -17.55 -11.52
CA ASP A 94 -2.06 -16.99 -12.44
C ASP A 94 -2.54 -15.65 -11.88
N LEU A 95 -1.95 -14.58 -12.40
CA LEU A 95 -2.29 -13.21 -12.04
C LEU A 95 -2.66 -12.37 -13.26
N THR A 96 -3.56 -11.41 -13.05
CA THR A 96 -3.84 -10.36 -14.03
C THR A 96 -2.89 -9.19 -13.80
N ILE A 97 -1.98 -8.93 -14.73
CA ILE A 97 -1.16 -7.71 -14.69
C ILE A 97 -2.05 -6.52 -15.06
N PRO A 98 -2.21 -5.52 -14.18
CA PRO A 98 -3.11 -4.42 -14.44
C PRO A 98 -2.50 -3.40 -15.42
N CYS A 99 -3.40 -2.71 -16.12
CA CYS A 99 -3.11 -1.39 -16.64
C CYS A 99 -3.30 -0.41 -15.48
N GLY A 100 -2.20 0.14 -14.98
CA GLY A 100 -2.23 1.08 -13.85
C GLY A 100 -2.85 2.43 -14.25
N PHE A 101 -3.16 3.24 -13.26
CA PHE A 101 -3.61 4.61 -13.47
C PHE A 101 -3.10 5.52 -12.35
N GLN A 102 -3.17 6.84 -12.59
CA GLN A 102 -3.03 7.84 -11.55
C GLN A 102 -4.32 8.64 -11.37
N VAL A 103 -4.52 9.10 -10.14
CA VAL A 103 -5.48 10.14 -9.79
C VAL A 103 -4.77 11.25 -9.06
N TRP A 104 -5.34 12.45 -9.10
CA TRP A 104 -4.72 13.60 -8.48
C TRP A 104 -5.70 14.45 -7.69
N LYS A 105 -5.14 15.30 -6.82
CA LYS A 105 -5.88 16.24 -5.99
C LYS A 105 -5.00 17.41 -5.57
N ASP A 106 -5.56 18.61 -5.47
CA ASP A 106 -4.81 19.81 -5.08
C ASP A 106 -4.76 19.97 -3.54
N ASP A 107 -5.89 19.78 -2.84
CA ASP A 107 -5.99 19.87 -1.37
C ASP A 107 -6.22 18.48 -0.76
N ILE A 108 -5.20 17.92 -0.09
CA ILE A 108 -5.27 16.58 0.50
C ILE A 108 -6.38 16.42 1.56
N PHE A 109 -6.80 17.49 2.23
CA PHE A 109 -7.81 17.44 3.30
C PHE A 109 -9.26 17.53 2.77
N LYS A 110 -9.47 18.05 1.54
CA LYS A 110 -10.82 18.19 0.96
C LYS A 110 -11.43 16.86 0.51
N ARG A 111 -12.25 16.19 1.33
CA ARG A 111 -12.79 14.85 0.99
C ARG A 111 -13.51 14.80 -0.37
N GLY A 112 -13.40 13.65 -1.04
CA GLY A 112 -14.13 13.34 -2.29
C GLY A 112 -13.67 14.07 -3.55
N SER A 113 -12.61 14.90 -3.50
CA SER A 113 -12.17 15.72 -4.64
C SER A 113 -11.00 15.16 -5.45
N TRP A 114 -10.67 13.87 -5.30
CA TRP A 114 -9.73 13.19 -6.21
C TRP A 114 -10.32 13.12 -7.62
N SER A 115 -9.47 13.31 -8.63
CA SER A 115 -9.85 13.21 -10.04
C SER A 115 -10.40 11.84 -10.42
N ASP A 116 -10.97 11.72 -11.61
CA ASP A 116 -11.14 10.41 -12.24
C ASP A 116 -9.77 9.88 -12.74
N PRO A 117 -9.65 8.56 -12.99
CA PRO A 117 -8.38 7.93 -13.38
C PRO A 117 -7.82 8.43 -14.72
N THR A 118 -6.51 8.64 -14.78
CA THR A 118 -5.72 8.73 -16.00
C THR A 118 -4.89 7.46 -16.13
N TYR A 119 -5.21 6.62 -17.12
CA TYR A 119 -4.57 5.31 -17.29
C TYR A 119 -3.20 5.42 -17.96
N PHE A 120 -2.28 4.57 -17.53
CA PHE A 120 -0.98 4.42 -18.18
C PHE A 120 -1.07 3.43 -19.35
N ASP A 121 -0.28 3.64 -20.39
CA ASP A 121 -0.14 2.69 -21.51
C ASP A 121 0.85 1.54 -21.21
N VAL A 122 1.62 1.66 -20.12
CA VAL A 122 2.53 0.62 -19.63
C VAL A 122 1.83 -0.22 -18.56
N LEU A 123 1.77 -1.54 -18.80
CA LEU A 123 1.25 -2.52 -17.84
C LEU A 123 2.23 -2.74 -16.68
N GLY A 124 1.73 -3.25 -15.56
CA GLY A 124 2.57 -3.71 -14.46
C GLY A 124 1.90 -3.56 -13.11
N ILE A 125 2.59 -3.94 -12.05
CA ILE A 125 2.23 -3.68 -10.66
C ILE A 125 3.18 -2.63 -10.06
N ASP A 126 2.92 -2.21 -8.83
CA ASP A 126 3.77 -1.31 -8.03
C ASP A 126 4.21 -0.07 -8.82
N GLN A 127 3.22 0.72 -9.24
CA GLN A 127 3.44 1.92 -10.05
C GLN A 127 4.02 3.06 -9.21
N ASP A 128 5.14 3.64 -9.64
CA ASP A 128 5.72 4.84 -9.02
C ASP A 128 5.94 5.94 -10.07
N LEU A 129 5.69 7.18 -9.65
CA LEU A 129 5.98 8.40 -10.38
C LEU A 129 7.19 9.11 -9.77
N PHE A 130 8.16 9.47 -10.58
CA PHE A 130 9.27 10.31 -10.17
C PHE A 130 9.28 11.61 -10.95
N PHE A 131 9.22 12.74 -10.23
CA PHE A 131 9.31 14.08 -10.80
C PHE A 131 10.75 14.57 -10.66
N ASP A 132 11.52 14.59 -11.75
CA ASP A 132 12.93 14.99 -11.72
C ASP A 132 13.09 16.51 -11.90
N ASP A 133 14.27 17.00 -11.53
CA ASP A 133 14.64 18.41 -11.62
C ASP A 133 14.82 18.89 -13.07
N ASP A 134 14.93 17.97 -14.04
CA ASP A 134 14.96 18.28 -15.46
C ASP A 134 13.58 18.64 -16.05
N GLY A 135 12.53 18.58 -15.21
CA GLY A 135 11.16 18.89 -15.57
C GLY A 135 10.39 17.71 -16.18
N LYS A 136 11.01 16.53 -16.29
CA LYS A 136 10.37 15.32 -16.80
C LYS A 136 9.70 14.53 -15.68
N THR A 137 8.74 13.71 -16.09
CA THR A 137 8.11 12.72 -15.23
C THR A 137 8.51 11.33 -15.72
N TYR A 138 9.00 10.52 -14.80
CA TYR A 138 9.33 9.14 -15.04
C TYR A 138 8.34 8.23 -14.33
N PHE A 139 8.04 7.11 -14.98
CA PHE A 139 7.13 6.10 -14.47
C PHE A 139 7.87 4.78 -14.35
N SER A 140 7.88 4.23 -13.14
CA SER A 140 8.43 2.91 -12.83
C SER A 140 7.30 1.94 -12.54
N THR A 141 7.42 0.72 -13.04
CA THR A 141 6.45 -0.35 -12.77
C THR A 141 7.12 -1.72 -12.89
N VAL A 142 6.45 -2.73 -12.36
CA VAL A 142 6.95 -4.07 -12.24
C VAL A 142 6.20 -5.00 -13.20
N ASN A 143 6.94 -5.74 -14.01
CA ASN A 143 6.38 -6.67 -14.98
C ASN A 143 7.02 -8.05 -14.86
N MET A 144 6.26 -9.07 -15.27
CA MET A 144 6.83 -10.40 -15.45
C MET A 144 7.80 -10.40 -16.64
N VAL A 145 9.01 -10.85 -16.40
CA VAL A 145 9.98 -11.17 -17.44
C VAL A 145 9.63 -12.54 -18.01
N ARG A 146 9.28 -12.59 -19.30
CA ARG A 146 8.92 -13.83 -20.01
C ARG A 146 10.05 -14.39 -20.87
N ASP A 147 11.19 -13.70 -20.93
CA ASP A 147 12.36 -14.13 -21.70
C ASP A 147 13.03 -15.35 -21.02
N PRO A 148 13.00 -16.54 -21.63
CA PRO A 148 13.58 -17.75 -21.05
C PRO A 148 15.09 -17.67 -20.83
N SER A 149 15.80 -16.75 -21.49
CA SER A 149 17.25 -16.52 -21.29
C SER A 149 17.57 -15.75 -20.01
N VAL A 150 16.57 -15.11 -19.41
CA VAL A 150 16.68 -14.33 -18.17
C VAL A 150 16.09 -15.09 -16.97
N ILE A 151 15.16 -16.03 -17.23
CA ILE A 151 14.38 -16.76 -16.21
C ILE A 151 15.19 -17.89 -15.56
N ALA A 152 15.13 -17.97 -14.23
CA ALA A 152 15.58 -19.12 -13.43
C ALA A 152 14.41 -19.94 -12.80
N GLY A 153 13.15 -19.49 -12.97
CA GLY A 153 11.93 -20.07 -12.39
C GLY A 153 11.07 -19.02 -11.64
N GLY A 154 9.83 -19.37 -11.29
CA GLY A 154 8.93 -18.52 -10.48
C GLY A 154 8.23 -17.38 -11.23
N LEU A 155 7.79 -16.36 -10.48
CA LEU A 155 7.04 -15.20 -11.01
C LEU A 155 7.89 -14.24 -11.86
N CYS A 156 9.21 -14.21 -11.63
CA CYS A 156 10.20 -13.39 -12.34
C CYS A 156 9.74 -11.93 -12.58
N LEU A 157 9.57 -11.18 -11.49
CA LEU A 157 9.22 -9.77 -11.56
C LEU A 157 10.45 -8.88 -11.71
N ALA A 158 10.39 -7.92 -12.63
CA ALA A 158 11.44 -6.93 -12.85
C ALA A 158 10.86 -5.53 -12.96
N THR A 159 11.65 -4.56 -12.52
CA THR A 159 11.33 -3.14 -12.61
C THR A 159 11.79 -2.58 -13.95
N SER A 160 10.87 -1.91 -14.64
CA SER A 160 11.18 -1.06 -15.78
C SER A 160 10.86 0.40 -15.48
N THR A 161 11.43 1.31 -16.26
CA THR A 161 11.17 2.75 -16.17
C THR A 161 11.10 3.38 -17.55
N CYS A 162 10.21 4.33 -17.74
CA CYS A 162 10.08 5.14 -18.95
C CYS A 162 9.76 6.60 -18.59
N GLU A 163 9.98 7.51 -19.52
CA GLU A 163 9.43 8.87 -19.46
C GLU A 163 7.94 8.83 -19.82
N ILE A 164 7.11 9.63 -19.15
CA ILE A 164 5.66 9.72 -19.44
C ILE A 164 5.17 11.16 -19.52
N ASP A 165 4.06 11.35 -20.24
CA ASP A 165 3.23 12.54 -20.14
C ASP A 165 2.20 12.35 -19.02
N LEU A 166 2.28 13.20 -17.99
CA LEU A 166 1.48 13.04 -16.77
C LEU A 166 -0.03 13.24 -16.99
N ASP A 167 -0.41 14.06 -17.98
CA ASP A 167 -1.81 14.44 -18.22
C ASP A 167 -2.56 13.38 -19.05
N SER A 168 -1.88 12.73 -20.00
CA SER A 168 -2.45 11.65 -20.80
C SER A 168 -2.15 10.25 -20.27
N GLY A 169 -1.09 10.10 -19.46
CA GLY A 169 -0.59 8.80 -19.00
C GLY A 169 0.23 8.03 -20.04
N ASN A 170 0.50 8.64 -21.21
CA ASN A 170 1.22 7.98 -22.30
C ASN A 170 2.73 7.97 -22.05
N SER A 171 3.37 6.86 -22.40
CA SER A 171 4.82 6.76 -22.51
C SER A 171 5.38 7.69 -23.59
N LEU A 172 6.46 8.40 -23.25
CA LEU A 172 7.21 9.30 -24.13
C LEU A 172 8.54 8.68 -24.57
N SER A 173 8.93 7.57 -23.95
CA SER A 173 10.13 6.80 -24.30
C SER A 173 9.85 5.30 -24.23
N PRO A 174 10.67 4.45 -24.90
CA PRO A 174 10.69 3.03 -24.60
C PRO A 174 10.99 2.78 -23.11
N SER A 175 10.44 1.71 -22.55
CA SER A 175 10.79 1.25 -21.20
C SER A 175 12.18 0.65 -21.17
N SER A 176 12.97 1.01 -20.17
CA SER A 176 14.27 0.41 -19.86
C SER A 176 14.15 -0.47 -18.62
N TRP A 177 14.70 -1.68 -18.66
CA TRP A 177 14.84 -2.50 -17.45
C TRP A 177 15.89 -1.87 -16.54
N VAL A 178 15.45 -1.42 -15.37
CA VAL A 178 16.34 -0.78 -14.38
C VAL A 178 16.72 -1.75 -13.27
N ARG A 179 15.90 -2.78 -13.03
CA ARG A 179 16.22 -3.85 -12.08
C ARG A 179 15.65 -5.18 -12.53
N ILE A 180 16.53 -6.16 -12.73
CA ILE A 180 16.20 -7.56 -12.94
C ILE A 180 16.89 -8.37 -11.84
N TRP A 181 16.20 -9.36 -11.28
CA TRP A 181 16.82 -10.31 -10.37
C TRP A 181 16.77 -11.72 -10.92
N SER A 182 17.95 -12.28 -11.18
CA SER A 182 18.14 -13.60 -11.79
C SER A 182 18.12 -14.77 -10.79
N ALA A 183 17.69 -14.56 -9.54
CA ALA A 183 17.56 -15.64 -8.54
C ALA A 183 16.34 -16.54 -8.84
N PRO A 184 16.30 -17.78 -8.32
CA PRO A 184 15.23 -18.76 -8.62
C PRO A 184 13.79 -18.31 -8.32
N ASN A 185 13.59 -17.32 -7.45
CA ASN A 185 12.27 -16.70 -7.20
C ASN A 185 12.11 -15.35 -7.92
N GLY A 186 13.20 -14.72 -8.35
CA GLY A 186 13.26 -13.62 -9.33
C GLY A 186 12.37 -12.40 -9.11
N VAL A 187 11.93 -12.09 -7.89
CA VAL A 187 11.05 -10.94 -7.62
C VAL A 187 11.86 -9.69 -7.27
N ALA A 188 11.89 -8.71 -8.17
CA ALA A 188 12.27 -7.33 -7.87
C ALA A 188 11.06 -6.43 -8.11
N GLU A 189 10.46 -5.96 -7.01
CA GLU A 189 9.19 -5.22 -7.00
C GLU A 189 9.26 -3.98 -6.11
N GLY A 190 8.14 -3.30 -5.87
CA GLY A 190 8.06 -2.09 -5.04
C GLY A 190 9.11 -1.04 -5.39
N PRO A 191 9.24 -0.59 -6.65
CA PRO A 191 10.30 0.30 -7.05
C PRO A 191 10.04 1.72 -6.56
N HIS A 192 10.94 2.24 -5.74
CA HIS A 192 10.91 3.64 -5.35
C HIS A 192 12.19 4.36 -5.75
N ILE A 193 12.02 5.44 -6.51
CA ILE A 193 13.13 6.29 -6.95
C ILE A 193 13.13 7.58 -6.13
N PHE A 194 14.29 7.91 -5.59
CA PHE A 194 14.55 9.20 -4.95
C PHE A 194 15.91 9.70 -5.37
N LYS A 195 16.09 11.02 -5.29
CA LYS A 195 17.35 11.68 -5.66
C LYS A 195 17.99 12.28 -4.43
N LEU A 196 19.29 12.05 -4.30
CA LEU A 196 20.11 12.56 -3.24
C LEU A 196 21.46 12.94 -3.81
N ASP A 197 21.87 14.18 -3.56
CA ASP A 197 23.07 14.79 -4.12
C ASP A 197 23.12 14.61 -5.65
N GLU A 198 24.15 13.93 -6.16
CA GLU A 198 24.36 13.67 -7.58
C GLU A 198 23.82 12.31 -8.06
N TYR A 199 23.16 11.56 -7.17
CA TYR A 199 22.71 10.20 -7.44
C TYR A 199 21.18 10.09 -7.46
N TRP A 200 20.69 9.28 -8.39
CA TRP A 200 19.37 8.68 -8.31
C TRP A 200 19.51 7.34 -7.62
N TYR A 201 18.69 7.08 -6.61
CA TYR A 201 18.62 5.81 -5.90
C TYR A 201 17.34 5.08 -6.29
N LEU A 202 17.44 3.76 -6.47
CA LEU A 202 16.34 2.86 -6.74
C LEU A 202 16.28 1.83 -5.61
N SER A 203 15.24 1.95 -4.81
CA SER A 203 14.84 0.99 -3.78
C SER A 203 13.93 -0.06 -4.43
N THR A 204 14.18 -1.35 -4.20
CA THR A 204 13.30 -2.44 -4.66
C THR A 204 13.15 -3.51 -3.59
N ALA A 205 11.92 -3.95 -3.35
CA ALA A 205 11.62 -5.14 -2.58
C ALA A 205 12.07 -6.39 -3.33
N LYS A 206 12.53 -7.38 -2.59
CA LYS A 206 12.98 -8.66 -3.11
C LYS A 206 12.48 -9.83 -2.29
N GLY A 207 12.23 -10.95 -2.97
CA GLY A 207 12.03 -12.26 -2.36
C GLY A 207 10.56 -12.65 -2.20
N GLY A 208 9.65 -11.78 -2.65
CA GLY A 208 8.22 -11.86 -2.36
C GLY A 208 7.91 -11.37 -0.96
N THR A 209 6.67 -10.93 -0.73
CA THR A 209 6.22 -10.33 0.54
C THR A 209 6.05 -11.32 1.72
N ASP A 210 6.50 -12.58 1.56
CA ASP A 210 6.46 -13.62 2.59
C ASP A 210 7.82 -13.71 3.33
N GLU A 211 8.21 -14.90 3.78
CA GLU A 211 9.45 -15.19 4.51
C GLU A 211 10.74 -14.79 3.76
N GLY A 212 10.63 -14.58 2.44
CA GLY A 212 11.75 -14.18 1.59
C GLY A 212 12.00 -12.67 1.57
N HIS A 213 11.11 -11.87 2.16
CA HIS A 213 11.07 -10.44 1.94
C HIS A 213 12.33 -9.73 2.42
N GLN A 214 12.84 -8.85 1.58
CA GLN A 214 14.06 -8.06 1.76
C GLN A 214 13.92 -6.73 1.04
N GLN A 215 14.70 -5.74 1.44
CA GLN A 215 14.83 -4.48 0.71
C GLN A 215 16.25 -4.31 0.17
N TRP A 216 16.34 -3.87 -1.09
CA TRP A 216 17.62 -3.66 -1.77
C TRP A 216 17.68 -2.28 -2.40
N ILE A 217 18.88 -1.76 -2.55
CA ILE A 217 19.13 -0.46 -3.18
C ILE A 217 20.17 -0.52 -4.29
N SER A 218 19.96 0.30 -5.31
CA SER A 218 20.90 0.57 -6.40
C SER A 218 20.95 2.08 -6.63
N ARG A 219 21.97 2.58 -7.32
CA ARG A 219 22.07 3.99 -7.69
C ARG A 219 22.51 4.19 -9.13
N SER A 220 22.23 5.35 -9.71
CA SER A 220 22.75 5.80 -10.99
C SER A 220 23.33 7.21 -10.88
N THR A 221 24.34 7.51 -11.69
CA THR A 221 24.87 8.86 -11.95
C THR A 221 24.48 9.36 -13.35
N THR A 222 23.79 8.53 -14.13
CA THR A 222 23.49 8.77 -15.55
C THR A 222 22.00 8.99 -15.82
N GLY A 223 21.22 9.23 -14.77
CA GLY A 223 19.77 9.40 -14.84
C GLY A 223 18.98 8.08 -14.76
N LEU A 224 17.64 8.18 -14.76
CA LEU A 224 16.74 7.06 -14.48
C LEU A 224 16.74 5.97 -15.57
N LEU A 225 17.00 6.37 -16.82
CA LEU A 225 17.12 5.46 -17.97
C LEU A 225 18.57 5.02 -18.21
N GLY A 226 19.48 5.42 -17.32
CA GLY A 226 20.90 5.11 -17.40
C GLY A 226 21.27 3.76 -16.79
N SER A 227 22.56 3.58 -16.51
CA SER A 227 23.07 2.37 -15.87
C SER A 227 22.93 2.44 -14.36
N TRP A 228 22.55 1.33 -13.73
CA TRP A 228 22.34 1.23 -12.29
C TRP A 228 23.41 0.35 -11.64
N GLU A 229 24.14 0.91 -10.67
CA GLU A 229 25.08 0.22 -9.81
C GLU A 229 24.32 -0.34 -8.59
N THR A 230 24.39 -1.65 -8.37
CA THR A 230 23.81 -2.26 -7.15
C THR A 230 24.67 -1.93 -5.95
N GLY A 231 24.05 -1.53 -4.83
CA GLY A 231 24.77 -1.30 -3.57
C GLY A 231 25.57 -2.55 -3.15
N PRO A 232 26.80 -2.42 -2.63
CA PRO A 232 27.64 -3.57 -2.31
C PRO A 232 26.99 -4.51 -1.28
N GLU A 233 27.05 -5.82 -1.52
CA GLU A 233 26.54 -6.81 -0.58
C GLU A 233 27.40 -6.90 0.67
N GLY A 234 26.77 -7.17 1.82
CA GLY A 234 27.43 -7.29 3.12
C GLY A 234 27.70 -5.96 3.82
N THR A 235 27.84 -4.86 3.08
CA THR A 235 28.01 -3.52 3.65
C THR A 235 26.81 -2.60 3.44
N VAL A 236 26.11 -2.70 2.31
CA VAL A 236 24.90 -1.91 2.00
C VAL A 236 23.70 -2.82 1.80
N ASN A 237 23.80 -3.80 0.89
CA ASN A 237 22.71 -4.70 0.59
C ASN A 237 22.79 -6.01 1.40
N PRO A 238 21.64 -6.61 1.76
CA PRO A 238 20.32 -5.96 1.74
C PRO A 238 20.27 -4.79 2.74
N LEU A 239 19.39 -3.80 2.47
CA LEU A 239 19.10 -2.70 3.39
C LEU A 239 18.26 -3.18 4.57
N ILE A 240 17.25 -4.00 4.27
CA ILE A 240 16.42 -4.70 5.24
C ILE A 240 16.58 -6.19 4.94
N PHE A 241 16.99 -6.93 5.97
CA PHE A 241 17.27 -8.35 5.84
C PHE A 241 15.99 -9.17 5.85
N LYS A 242 16.11 -10.35 5.24
CA LYS A 242 15.25 -11.46 5.60
C LYS A 242 15.69 -11.87 6.99
N ASP A 243 14.83 -11.73 7.97
CA ASP A 243 15.06 -12.24 9.31
C ASP A 243 13.92 -13.17 9.76
N ASP A 244 14.22 -13.99 10.76
CA ASP A 244 13.26 -14.84 11.45
C ASP A 244 12.96 -14.28 12.84
N HIS A 245 12.98 -12.95 13.00
CA HIS A 245 12.80 -12.30 14.29
C HIS A 245 11.44 -12.67 14.92
N ALA A 246 11.39 -12.77 16.25
CA ALA A 246 10.23 -13.35 16.94
C ALA A 246 9.00 -12.43 16.94
N GLU A 247 9.22 -11.11 16.90
CA GLU A 247 8.13 -10.12 17.01
C GLU A 247 7.63 -9.59 15.68
N ILE A 248 8.54 -9.43 14.70
CA ILE A 248 8.29 -8.80 13.41
C ILE A 248 9.03 -9.62 12.36
N ARG A 249 8.38 -9.89 11.22
CA ARG A 249 8.94 -10.64 10.09
C ARG A 249 8.48 -10.05 8.76
N ASN A 250 9.00 -10.59 7.66
CA ASN A 250 8.58 -10.29 6.29
C ASN A 250 8.69 -8.79 5.95
N THR A 251 9.73 -8.12 6.46
CA THR A 251 9.91 -6.68 6.33
C THR A 251 10.45 -6.28 4.96
N GLY A 252 9.89 -5.23 4.39
CA GLY A 252 10.27 -4.74 3.05
C GLY A 252 9.21 -3.84 2.44
N HIS A 253 9.19 -3.74 1.10
CA HIS A 253 8.32 -2.83 0.36
C HIS A 253 8.39 -1.39 0.91
N MET A 254 9.62 -0.91 1.04
CA MET A 254 9.96 0.32 1.76
C MET A 254 9.92 1.55 0.85
N ASP A 255 9.22 2.60 1.30
CA ASP A 255 9.36 3.98 0.81
C ASP A 255 10.10 4.85 1.85
N MET A 256 10.58 6.03 1.43
CA MET A 256 11.43 6.89 2.26
C MET A 256 10.92 8.33 2.32
N VAL A 257 11.16 8.99 3.46
CA VAL A 257 10.88 10.42 3.64
C VAL A 257 11.95 11.11 4.49
N THR A 258 12.19 12.38 4.19
CA THR A 258 13.08 13.25 4.99
C THR A 258 12.24 14.21 5.81
N ASP A 259 12.48 14.26 7.13
CA ASP A 259 11.75 15.14 8.04
C ASP A 259 12.22 16.60 7.98
N THR A 260 11.60 17.46 8.79
CA THR A 260 11.90 18.90 8.86
C THR A 260 13.30 19.24 9.38
N GLU A 261 13.94 18.31 10.09
CA GLU A 261 15.28 18.46 10.65
C GLU A 261 16.36 17.87 9.74
N GLY A 262 15.96 17.17 8.67
CA GLY A 262 16.85 16.53 7.71
C GLY A 262 17.08 15.04 7.98
N ASN A 263 16.47 14.48 9.02
CA ASN A 263 16.58 13.05 9.30
C ASN A 263 15.79 12.25 8.27
N ARG A 264 16.30 11.07 7.92
CA ARG A 264 15.65 10.16 6.99
C ARG A 264 14.93 9.06 7.73
N TRP A 265 13.80 8.67 7.17
CA TRP A 265 12.96 7.65 7.72
C TRP A 265 12.53 6.70 6.62
N ALA A 266 12.57 5.42 6.93
CA ALA A 266 11.98 4.36 6.12
C ALA A 266 10.61 4.01 6.67
N VAL A 267 9.65 3.85 5.78
CA VAL A 267 8.35 3.30 6.08
C VAL A 267 8.20 2.05 5.24
N LEU A 268 7.85 0.95 5.89
CA LEU A 268 7.92 -0.39 5.34
C LEU A 268 6.77 -1.24 5.88
N LEU A 269 6.44 -2.32 5.21
CA LEU A 269 5.53 -3.31 5.78
C LEU A 269 6.29 -4.30 6.66
N GLY A 270 5.57 -4.96 7.57
CA GLY A 270 6.02 -6.11 8.34
C GLY A 270 4.84 -6.93 8.88
N VAL A 271 5.10 -8.13 9.37
CA VAL A 271 4.10 -9.04 9.91
C VAL A 271 4.43 -9.36 11.35
N ARG A 272 3.44 -9.25 12.25
CA ARG A 272 3.52 -9.82 13.60
C ARG A 272 3.00 -11.26 13.59
N PRO A 273 3.87 -12.28 13.68
CA PRO A 273 3.44 -13.67 13.65
C PRO A 273 2.67 -14.03 14.93
N GLN A 274 1.75 -14.98 14.79
CA GLN A 274 1.00 -15.62 15.87
C GLN A 274 1.17 -17.13 15.78
N GLY A 275 1.24 -17.77 16.94
CA GLY A 275 1.33 -19.23 17.03
C GLY A 275 2.61 -19.71 17.71
N ALA A 276 2.91 -20.99 17.54
CA ALA A 276 4.15 -21.58 18.04
C ALA A 276 5.38 -21.02 17.31
N VAL A 277 6.58 -21.15 17.91
CA VAL A 277 7.84 -20.78 17.27
C VAL A 277 7.97 -21.53 15.93
N GLY A 278 8.02 -20.78 14.83
CA GLY A 278 8.07 -21.32 13.46
C GLY A 278 6.73 -21.27 12.70
N GLU A 279 5.61 -20.95 13.36
CA GLU A 279 4.36 -20.63 12.67
C GLU A 279 4.37 -19.16 12.21
N LEU A 280 3.93 -18.94 10.98
CA LEU A 280 3.97 -17.64 10.30
C LEU A 280 2.58 -17.05 10.05
N LEU A 281 1.58 -17.59 10.74
CA LEU A 281 0.22 -17.13 10.61
C LEU A 281 0.07 -15.77 11.30
N SER A 282 -0.60 -14.82 10.65
CA SER A 282 -0.98 -13.57 11.31
C SER A 282 -2.40 -13.18 10.93
N SER A 283 -3.28 -13.08 11.93
CA SER A 283 -4.63 -12.52 11.75
C SER A 283 -4.64 -11.01 11.52
N LEU A 284 -3.52 -10.32 11.76
CA LEU A 284 -3.39 -8.88 11.54
C LEU A 284 -2.85 -8.51 10.17
N GLY A 285 -2.53 -9.51 9.33
CA GLY A 285 -1.94 -9.32 8.02
C GLY A 285 -0.60 -8.59 8.08
N ARG A 286 -0.35 -7.78 7.06
CA ARG A 286 0.84 -6.93 6.92
C ARG A 286 0.53 -5.53 7.47
N GLU A 287 1.38 -5.03 8.34
CA GLU A 287 1.25 -3.77 9.07
C GLU A 287 2.35 -2.79 8.63
N THR A 288 2.09 -1.49 8.74
CA THR A 288 3.10 -0.46 8.46
C THR A 288 3.96 -0.23 9.70
N LEU A 289 5.28 -0.25 9.49
CA LEU A 289 6.33 0.08 10.44
C LEU A 289 7.10 1.29 9.94
N MET A 290 7.80 1.96 10.85
CA MET A 290 8.63 3.11 10.54
C MET A 290 9.93 3.03 11.32
N GLU A 291 11.04 3.29 10.64
CA GLU A 291 12.37 3.16 11.21
C GLU A 291 13.30 4.29 10.74
N TRP A 292 14.28 4.63 11.58
CA TRP A 292 15.28 5.63 11.25
C TRP A 292 16.30 5.10 10.22
N SER A 293 16.86 6.04 9.45
CA SER A 293 17.89 5.74 8.46
C SER A 293 19.06 6.72 8.56
N ASP A 294 20.26 6.16 8.64
CA ASP A 294 21.53 6.85 8.70
C ASP A 294 21.94 7.51 7.36
N ASP A 295 22.92 8.40 7.44
CA ASP A 295 23.47 9.11 6.29
C ASP A 295 24.17 8.18 5.27
N GLY A 296 24.22 8.63 4.01
CA GLY A 296 24.89 7.93 2.90
C GLY A 296 23.94 7.04 2.10
N TRP A 297 24.24 5.73 2.00
CA TRP A 297 23.40 4.74 1.30
C TRP A 297 22.02 4.50 1.95
N SER A 298 21.69 5.24 3.00
CA SER A 298 20.45 5.09 3.75
C SER A 298 20.34 3.70 4.36
N VAL A 299 21.36 3.32 5.14
CA VAL A 299 21.33 2.09 5.94
C VAL A 299 20.18 2.23 6.94
N ILE A 300 19.39 1.16 7.10
CA ILE A 300 18.22 1.14 7.99
C ILE A 300 18.62 0.47 9.29
N ASN A 301 18.25 1.08 10.43
CA ASN A 301 18.39 0.50 11.77
C ASN A 301 19.78 -0.10 12.07
N ASP A 302 20.87 0.55 11.63
CA ASP A 302 22.23 0.02 11.79
C ASP A 302 22.44 -1.43 11.28
N ARG A 303 21.61 -1.90 10.33
CA ARG A 303 21.57 -3.29 9.83
C ARG A 303 21.07 -4.33 10.85
N GLU A 304 20.48 -3.90 11.96
CA GLU A 304 19.84 -4.76 12.95
C GLU A 304 18.39 -5.09 12.57
N PRO A 305 17.83 -6.22 13.06
CA PRO A 305 16.44 -6.59 12.83
C PRO A 305 15.46 -5.49 13.25
N ILE A 306 14.40 -5.31 12.46
CA ILE A 306 13.33 -4.36 12.80
C ILE A 306 12.50 -4.95 13.94
N ILE A 307 12.32 -4.18 15.01
CA ILE A 307 11.58 -4.60 16.21
C ILE A 307 10.33 -3.75 16.42
N LEU A 308 9.44 -4.18 17.32
CA LEU A 308 8.15 -3.51 17.52
C LEU A 308 8.28 -2.13 18.20
N THR A 309 9.32 -1.94 18.99
CA THR A 309 9.57 -0.70 19.74
C THR A 309 10.87 -0.07 19.29
N CYS A 310 10.81 1.12 18.73
CA CYS A 310 11.97 1.96 18.49
C CYS A 310 12.17 2.96 19.62
N GLU A 311 13.43 3.29 19.92
CA GLU A 311 13.79 4.39 20.81
C GLU A 311 14.35 5.55 19.98
N GLY A 312 13.93 6.78 20.28
CA GLY A 312 14.40 7.96 19.56
C GLY A 312 14.24 9.24 20.38
N PRO A 313 15.06 10.26 20.12
CA PRO A 313 14.99 11.53 20.84
C PRO A 313 13.65 12.23 20.58
N GLY A 314 12.93 12.58 21.64
CA GLY A 314 11.70 13.39 21.55
C GLY A 314 10.44 12.66 21.09
N LEU A 315 10.45 11.33 20.97
CA LEU A 315 9.24 10.57 20.61
C LEU A 315 8.21 10.66 21.76
N PRO A 316 6.96 11.10 21.50
CA PRO A 316 5.92 11.06 22.52
C PRO A 316 5.59 9.59 22.83
N LEU A 317 5.44 9.27 24.11
CA LEU A 317 4.79 8.03 24.54
C LEU A 317 3.35 8.03 24.01
N LEU A 318 3.02 7.04 23.19
CA LEU A 318 1.66 6.85 22.70
C LEU A 318 0.93 5.84 23.57
N ASP A 319 -0.18 6.28 24.16
CA ASP A 319 -1.22 5.36 24.63
C ASP A 319 -2.15 5.05 23.45
N PRO A 320 -2.07 3.86 22.84
CA PRO A 320 -3.02 3.51 21.79
C PRO A 320 -4.44 3.51 22.36
N PRO A 321 -5.45 4.01 21.62
CA PRO A 321 -6.82 3.98 22.09
C PRO A 321 -7.24 2.54 22.41
N SER A 322 -7.66 2.32 23.66
CA SER A 322 -8.01 0.99 24.18
C SER A 322 -9.41 0.53 23.79
N SER A 323 -10.22 1.43 23.24
CA SER A 323 -11.58 1.12 22.78
C SER A 323 -12.00 2.04 21.65
N TRP A 324 -12.96 1.57 20.86
CA TRP A 324 -13.64 2.35 19.84
C TRP A 324 -15.11 1.94 19.81
N ARG A 325 -15.98 2.92 19.59
CA ARG A 325 -17.43 2.75 19.53
C ARG A 325 -17.98 3.71 18.49
N ASP A 326 -18.93 3.22 17.71
CA ASP A 326 -19.75 4.01 16.81
C ASP A 326 -21.20 3.79 17.21
N ASP A 327 -21.84 4.86 17.66
CA ASP A 327 -23.25 4.86 18.05
C ASP A 327 -24.18 5.20 16.88
N PHE A 328 -23.60 5.47 15.69
CA PHE A 328 -24.34 5.78 14.47
C PHE A 328 -25.25 7.03 14.61
N ASP A 329 -24.78 8.02 15.38
CA ASP A 329 -25.46 9.32 15.55
C ASP A 329 -25.21 10.28 14.38
N ASP A 330 -24.12 10.07 13.63
CA ASP A 330 -23.79 10.85 12.44
C ASP A 330 -24.65 10.45 11.22
N LEU A 331 -24.82 11.39 10.28
CA LEU A 331 -25.61 11.17 9.05
C LEU A 331 -24.84 10.43 7.94
N GLU A 332 -23.55 10.16 8.16
CA GLU A 332 -22.63 9.48 7.25
C GLU A 332 -21.79 8.47 8.04
N LEU A 333 -21.41 7.37 7.40
CA LEU A 333 -20.54 6.38 8.03
C LEU A 333 -19.20 7.00 8.39
N HIS A 334 -18.68 6.67 9.57
CA HIS A 334 -17.31 6.99 9.92
C HIS A 334 -16.35 6.42 8.86
N ILE A 335 -15.31 7.18 8.49
CA ILE A 335 -14.38 6.85 7.40
C ILE A 335 -13.55 5.58 7.61
N SER A 336 -13.64 4.94 8.78
CA SER A 336 -13.00 3.65 9.08
C SER A 336 -13.83 2.43 8.70
N TRP A 337 -15.05 2.62 8.17
CA TRP A 337 -15.87 1.54 7.66
C TRP A 337 -15.54 1.23 6.20
N TYR A 338 -15.47 -0.06 5.89
CA TYR A 338 -15.20 -0.59 4.56
C TYR A 338 -16.30 -1.53 4.11
N ALA A 339 -16.63 -1.54 2.84
CA ALA A 339 -17.33 -2.62 2.17
C ALA A 339 -16.32 -3.60 1.56
N LEU A 340 -16.74 -4.85 1.39
CA LEU A 340 -16.02 -5.81 0.55
C LEU A 340 -16.40 -5.52 -0.91
N ARG A 341 -15.42 -5.20 -1.75
CA ARG A 341 -15.56 -4.77 -3.15
C ARG A 341 -16.38 -3.48 -3.32
N THR A 342 -16.52 -3.01 -4.57
CA THR A 342 -17.26 -1.77 -4.87
C THR A 342 -18.78 -2.01 -4.78
N PRO A 343 -19.51 -1.26 -3.93
CA PRO A 343 -20.97 -1.33 -3.88
C PRO A 343 -21.60 -0.84 -5.18
N LEU A 344 -22.49 -1.64 -5.79
CA LEU A 344 -23.24 -1.25 -7.00
C LEU A 344 -24.45 -0.36 -6.69
N LYS A 345 -24.91 -0.40 -5.44
CA LYS A 345 -26.03 0.38 -4.93
C LYS A 345 -25.79 0.62 -3.44
N ALA A 346 -26.29 1.74 -2.92
CA ALA A 346 -26.35 1.95 -1.49
C ALA A 346 -27.12 0.80 -0.80
N PHE A 347 -26.48 0.19 0.20
CA PHE A 347 -27.05 -0.89 1.00
C PHE A 347 -27.12 -0.54 2.49
N HIS A 348 -26.84 0.71 2.86
CA HIS A 348 -26.95 1.19 4.23
C HIS A 348 -27.68 2.52 4.30
N ASP A 349 -28.24 2.81 5.47
CA ASP A 349 -28.84 4.11 5.78
C ASP A 349 -28.65 4.44 7.26
N LEU A 350 -28.31 5.70 7.53
CA LEU A 350 -28.17 6.29 8.86
C LEU A 350 -29.22 7.39 9.12
N ARG A 351 -29.98 7.77 8.09
CA ARG A 351 -30.85 8.95 8.12
C ARG A 351 -32.28 8.63 8.55
N SER A 352 -32.80 7.47 8.19
CA SER A 352 -34.19 7.10 8.53
C SER A 352 -34.38 6.81 10.01
N SER A 353 -33.31 6.40 10.72
CA SER A 353 -33.34 6.04 12.14
C SER A 353 -32.07 6.53 12.84
N PRO A 354 -32.04 7.80 13.31
CA PRO A 354 -30.88 8.33 14.03
C PRO A 354 -30.44 7.45 15.21
N GLY A 355 -29.13 7.27 15.38
CA GLY A 355 -28.55 6.37 16.39
C GLY A 355 -28.62 4.89 16.02
N GLN A 356 -28.91 4.57 14.75
CA GLN A 356 -28.96 3.21 14.23
C GLN A 356 -28.42 3.13 12.81
N LEU A 357 -27.68 2.05 12.54
CA LEU A 357 -27.29 1.65 11.20
C LEU A 357 -28.33 0.66 10.63
N ALA A 358 -29.05 1.07 9.59
CA ALA A 358 -29.84 0.14 8.79
C ALA A 358 -28.95 -0.48 7.70
N LEU A 359 -28.92 -1.81 7.61
CA LEU A 359 -28.29 -2.57 6.51
C LEU A 359 -29.37 -3.29 5.70
N PHE A 360 -29.40 -3.02 4.40
CA PHE A 360 -30.31 -3.66 3.45
C PHE A 360 -29.62 -4.87 2.81
N GLY A 361 -30.00 -6.06 3.25
CA GLY A 361 -29.50 -7.31 2.67
C GLY A 361 -29.71 -7.36 1.15
N ASN A 362 -28.73 -7.90 0.43
CA ASN A 362 -28.78 -8.11 -1.01
C ASN A 362 -28.71 -9.61 -1.36
N ALA A 363 -28.62 -9.93 -2.65
CA ALA A 363 -28.63 -11.32 -3.12
C ALA A 363 -27.27 -12.03 -3.00
N TYR A 364 -26.21 -11.30 -2.62
CA TYR A 364 -24.86 -11.84 -2.54
C TYR A 364 -24.55 -12.37 -1.15
N GLN A 365 -23.93 -13.54 -1.11
CA GLN A 365 -23.39 -14.16 0.10
C GLN A 365 -21.96 -13.67 0.35
N ILE A 366 -21.46 -13.91 1.56
CA ILE A 366 -20.07 -13.56 1.94
C ILE A 366 -19.01 -14.31 1.10
N THR A 367 -19.38 -15.43 0.49
CA THR A 367 -18.52 -16.26 -0.37
C THR A 367 -18.55 -15.83 -1.84
N ASP A 368 -19.46 -14.96 -2.24
CA ASP A 368 -19.55 -14.53 -3.64
C ASP A 368 -18.43 -13.54 -3.98
N PHE A 369 -17.94 -13.62 -5.22
CA PHE A 369 -16.98 -12.66 -5.78
C PHE A 369 -17.67 -11.33 -6.18
N GLU A 370 -18.56 -10.82 -5.35
CA GLU A 370 -19.30 -9.58 -5.54
C GLU A 370 -19.35 -8.79 -4.22
N CYS A 371 -20.09 -7.68 -4.17
CA CYS A 371 -20.24 -6.85 -2.97
C CYS A 371 -21.46 -7.29 -2.13
N PRO A 372 -21.27 -8.11 -1.07
CA PRO A 372 -22.34 -8.39 -0.10
C PRO A 372 -22.68 -7.13 0.70
N ALA A 373 -23.90 -7.08 1.26
CA ALA A 373 -24.33 -6.00 2.14
C ALA A 373 -23.65 -6.11 3.51
N MET A 374 -22.39 -5.68 3.58
CA MET A 374 -21.52 -5.86 4.73
C MET A 374 -20.65 -4.62 4.94
N LEU A 375 -20.52 -4.20 6.21
CA LEU A 375 -19.57 -3.18 6.63
C LEU A 375 -18.56 -3.82 7.59
N LEU A 376 -17.29 -3.55 7.32
CA LEU A 376 -16.14 -4.13 8.00
C LEU A 376 -15.27 -3.03 8.57
N ARG A 377 -14.56 -3.37 9.64
CA ARG A 377 -13.52 -2.54 10.24
C ARG A 377 -12.32 -3.42 10.52
N LYS A 378 -11.13 -2.92 10.23
CA LYS A 378 -9.87 -3.67 10.39
C LYS A 378 -9.67 -4.10 11.85
N GLN A 379 -9.23 -5.33 12.05
CA GLN A 379 -8.69 -5.78 13.33
C GLN A 379 -7.31 -5.12 13.55
N GLN A 380 -7.07 -4.55 14.73
CA GLN A 380 -5.84 -3.79 15.03
C GLN A 380 -5.00 -4.39 16.18
N GLN A 381 -5.55 -5.38 16.88
CA GLN A 381 -4.90 -6.08 17.99
C GLN A 381 -5.26 -7.56 17.93
N HIS A 382 -4.36 -8.42 18.42
CA HIS A 382 -4.60 -9.86 18.45
C HIS A 382 -5.76 -10.25 19.39
N SER A 383 -5.91 -9.54 20.50
CA SER A 383 -6.95 -9.79 21.50
C SER A 383 -7.92 -8.62 21.53
N VAL A 384 -9.10 -8.79 20.92
CA VAL A 384 -10.15 -7.77 20.87
C VAL A 384 -11.46 -8.35 21.35
N LYS A 385 -12.23 -7.56 22.11
CA LYS A 385 -13.64 -7.84 22.38
C LYS A 385 -14.48 -6.84 21.59
N TRP A 386 -15.15 -7.32 20.53
CA TRP A 386 -16.13 -6.53 19.81
C TRP A 386 -17.55 -7.00 20.15
N ARG A 387 -18.51 -6.08 20.07
CA ARG A 387 -19.93 -6.33 20.38
C ARG A 387 -20.77 -5.47 19.45
N THR A 388 -21.91 -5.99 19.02
CA THR A 388 -22.96 -5.22 18.36
C THR A 388 -24.32 -5.57 18.94
N ARG A 389 -25.32 -4.71 18.73
CA ARG A 389 -26.73 -5.00 19.01
C ARG A 389 -27.47 -5.03 17.68
N LEU A 390 -28.00 -6.19 17.31
CA LEU A 390 -28.75 -6.39 16.07
C LEU A 390 -30.25 -6.51 16.37
N MET A 391 -31.05 -5.74 15.63
CA MET A 391 -32.49 -5.94 15.53
C MET A 391 -32.78 -6.55 14.17
N PHE A 392 -33.24 -7.80 14.14
CA PHE A 392 -33.51 -8.51 12.90
C PHE A 392 -34.68 -9.47 13.09
N ASP A 393 -35.75 -9.26 12.32
CA ASP A 393 -36.89 -10.18 12.26
C ASP A 393 -36.85 -10.97 10.95
N ARG A 394 -36.62 -12.27 11.06
CA ARG A 394 -36.44 -13.16 9.91
C ARG A 394 -37.80 -13.57 9.34
N SER A 395 -38.23 -12.86 8.29
CA SER A 395 -39.48 -13.18 7.58
C SER A 395 -39.38 -14.36 6.60
N LYS A 396 -38.17 -14.72 6.14
CA LYS A 396 -37.94 -15.85 5.22
C LYS A 396 -36.72 -16.66 5.63
N ARG A 397 -36.73 -17.95 5.31
CA ARG A 397 -35.60 -18.86 5.57
C ARG A 397 -34.30 -18.40 4.89
N ALA A 398 -34.36 -17.78 3.72
CA ALA A 398 -33.14 -17.31 3.04
C ALA A 398 -32.53 -16.02 3.62
N HIS A 399 -33.23 -15.31 4.51
CA HIS A 399 -32.71 -14.07 5.08
C HIS A 399 -31.80 -14.36 6.29
N GLU A 400 -30.63 -13.75 6.28
CA GLU A 400 -29.62 -13.85 7.33
C GLU A 400 -29.05 -12.46 7.62
N ALA A 401 -28.76 -12.20 8.89
CA ALA A 401 -28.08 -11.00 9.35
C ALA A 401 -27.31 -11.36 10.63
N GLY A 402 -26.16 -10.72 10.81
CA GLY A 402 -25.27 -11.08 11.89
C GLY A 402 -23.96 -10.34 11.77
N THR A 403 -22.91 -11.02 12.20
CA THR A 403 -21.58 -10.45 12.35
C THR A 403 -20.57 -11.44 11.82
N ALA A 404 -19.55 -10.94 11.14
CA ALA A 404 -18.45 -11.72 10.60
C ALA A 404 -17.13 -11.29 11.24
N ILE A 405 -16.17 -12.21 11.28
CA ILE A 405 -14.76 -11.97 11.59
C ILE A 405 -13.98 -12.40 10.36
#